data_AF-A0AA38FCQ7-F1
#
_entry.id   AF-A0AA38FCQ7-F1
#
_cell.length_a   1.000
_cell.length_b   1.000
_cell.length_c   1.000
_cell.angle_alpha   90.00
_cell.angle_beta   90.00
_cell.angle_gamma   90.00
#
_symmetry.space_group_name_H-M   'P 1'
#
loop_
_entity.id
_entity.type
_entity.pdbx_description
1 polymer ?
#
loop_
_entity_poly.entity_id
_entity_poly.type
_entity_poly.pdbx_seq_one_letter_code
_entity_poly.pdbx_strand_id
1 'polypeptide(L)' 'WAEAVDTAVYLINRGPSSSLDGGIPEEAWTGKEVDLSFLKVFGLEAFVHVDRENRKNLDAKSK' A
#
# COMPACT_ATOMS: atom_id res chain seq x y z
N TRP A 1 -19.71 1.30 -13.26
CA TRP A 1 -19.67 2.29 -12.15
C TRP A 1 -19.96 1.62 -10.82
N ALA A 2 -20.96 0.73 -10.77
CA ALA A 2 -21.27 -0.04 -9.56
C ALA A 2 -20.04 -0.82 -9.04
N GLU A 3 -19.29 -1.46 -9.92
CA GLU A 3 -18.10 -2.27 -9.59
C GLU A 3 -16.97 -1.42 -9.01
N ALA A 4 -16.79 -0.21 -9.54
CA ALA A 4 -15.78 0.73 -9.04
C ALA A 4 -16.15 1.24 -7.65
N VAL A 5 -17.43 1.57 -7.42
CA VAL A 5 -17.92 2.00 -6.11
C VAL A 5 -17.82 0.86 -5.09
N ASP A 6 -18.20 -0.36 -5.48
CA ASP A 6 -18.11 -1.55 -4.62
C ASP A 6 -16.65 -1.83 -4.21
N THR A 7 -15.72 -1.75 -5.16
CA THR A 7 -14.28 -1.89 -4.90
C THR A 7 -13.78 -0.80 -3.95
N ALA A 8 -14.21 0.45 -4.13
CA ALA A 8 -13.80 1.55 -3.26
C ALA A 8 -14.31 1.36 -1.82
N VAL A 9 -15.58 0.98 -1.66
CA VAL A 9 -16.17 0.69 -0.35
C VAL A 9 -15.47 -0.48 0.33
N TYR A 10 -15.20 -1.56 -0.42
CA TYR A 10 -14.45 -2.72 0.06
C TYR A 10 -13.07 -2.34 0.60
N LEU A 11 -12.31 -1.53 -0.13
CA LEU A 11 -10.97 -1.09 0.30
C LEU A 11 -11.02 -0.14 1.50
N ILE A 12 -11.99 0.80 1.53
CA ILE A 12 -12.15 1.75 2.65
C ILE A 12 -12.44 1.00 3.97
N ASN A 13 -13.28 -0.04 3.90
CA ASN A 13 -13.68 -0.80 5.08
C ASN A 13 -12.59 -1.76 5.60
N ARG A 14 -11.66 -2.15 4.73
CA ARG A 14 -10.57 -3.08 5.04
C ARG A 14 -9.20 -2.43 5.19
N GLY A 15 -9.13 -1.11 5.00
CA GLY A 15 -7.93 -0.31 5.19
C GLY A 15 -7.81 0.29 6.60
N PRO A 16 -6.63 0.78 6.97
CA PRO A 16 -6.44 1.54 8.21
C PRO A 16 -7.31 2.80 8.23
N SER A 17 -8.05 3.04 9.32
CA SER A 17 -8.86 4.24 9.52
C SER A 17 -8.26 5.16 10.57
N SER A 18 -8.13 6.45 10.25
CA SER A 18 -7.69 7.47 11.21
C SER A 18 -8.68 7.68 12.36
N SER A 19 -9.97 7.44 12.15
CA SER A 19 -10.99 7.52 13.20
C SER A 19 -10.90 6.38 14.23
N LEU A 20 -10.12 5.34 13.92
CA LEU A 20 -9.88 4.17 14.76
C LEU A 20 -8.40 4.05 15.16
N ASP A 21 -7.65 5.16 15.15
CA ASP A 21 -6.21 5.19 15.46
C ASP A 21 -5.39 4.17 14.64
N GLY A 22 -5.76 3.97 13.37
CA GLY A 22 -5.13 3.02 12.45
C GLY A 22 -5.76 1.62 12.45
N GLY A 23 -6.79 1.39 13.26
CA GLY A 23 -7.58 0.15 13.24
C GLY A 23 -8.39 -0.03 11.95
N ILE A 24 -8.79 -1.28 11.69
CA ILE A 24 -9.56 -1.67 10.50
C ILE A 24 -11.07 -1.67 10.81
N PRO A 25 -11.90 -0.90 10.08
CA PRO A 25 -13.33 -0.80 10.33
C PRO A 25 -14.07 -2.14 10.32
N GLU A 26 -13.80 -3.01 9.35
CA GLU A 26 -14.46 -4.31 9.24
C GLU A 26 -14.16 -5.20 10.46
N GLU A 27 -12.91 -5.21 10.96
CA GLU A 27 -12.57 -5.96 12.17
C GLU A 27 -13.26 -5.38 13.40
N ALA A 28 -13.35 -4.05 13.49
CA ALA A 28 -14.00 -3.37 14.62
C ALA A 28 -15.49 -3.70 14.72
N TRP A 29 -16.23 -3.80 13.61
CA TRP A 29 -17.66 -4.14 13.66
C TRP A 29 -17.96 -5.65 13.61
N THR A 30 -17.08 -6.47 13.04
CA THR A 30 -17.29 -7.93 12.95
C THR A 30 -16.64 -8.71 14.09
N GLY A 31 -15.61 -8.16 14.72
CA GLY A 31 -14.72 -8.86 15.65
C GLY A 31 -13.85 -9.93 14.99
N LYS A 32 -13.75 -9.95 13.65
CA LYS A 32 -12.97 -10.93 12.88
C LYS A 32 -11.84 -10.22 12.15
N GLU A 33 -10.68 -10.84 12.14
CA GLU A 33 -9.52 -10.37 11.35
C GLU A 33 -9.81 -10.44 9.85
N VAL A 34 -9.33 -9.45 9.09
CA VAL A 34 -9.48 -9.42 7.64
C VAL A 34 -8.29 -10.10 6.96
N ASP A 35 -8.56 -11.05 6.07
CA ASP A 35 -7.53 -11.59 5.17
C ASP A 35 -7.32 -10.65 3.97
N LEU A 36 -6.11 -10.11 3.84
CA LEU A 36 -5.66 -9.26 2.73
C LEU A 36 -4.56 -9.90 1.87
N SER A 37 -4.28 -11.20 2.05
CA SER A 37 -3.20 -11.92 1.36
C SER A 37 -3.33 -11.96 -0.16
N PHE A 38 -4.55 -11.76 -0.67
CA PHE A 38 -4.85 -11.69 -2.10
C PHE A 38 -4.43 -10.35 -2.73
N LEU A 39 -4.29 -9.27 -1.95
CA LEU A 39 -3.85 -7.98 -2.46
C LEU A 39 -2.40 -8.06 -2.94
N LYS A 40 -2.12 -7.37 -4.04
CA LYS A 40 -0.78 -7.26 -4.61
C LYS A 40 -0.38 -5.79 -4.67
N VAL A 41 0.87 -5.52 -4.33
CA VAL A 41 1.46 -4.19 -4.54
C VAL A 41 1.50 -3.95 -6.05
N PHE A 42 0.82 -2.89 -6.48
CA PHE A 42 0.96 -2.38 -7.83
C PHE A 42 2.20 -1.48 -7.87
N GLY A 43 3.15 -1.80 -8.73
CA GLY A 43 4.33 -0.97 -8.95
C GLY A 43 5.49 -1.74 -9.56
N LEU A 44 6.45 -0.99 -10.09
CA LEU A 44 7.80 -1.44 -10.41
C LEU A 44 8.76 -0.71 -9.47
N GLU A 45 9.87 -1.34 -9.12
CA GLU A 45 10.96 -0.65 -8.44
C GLU A 45 11.42 0.56 -9.28
N ALA A 46 11.22 1.76 -8.74
CA ALA A 46 11.54 3.00 -9.41
C ALA A 46 12.70 3.69 -8.67
N PHE A 47 13.75 4.02 -9.41
CA PHE A 47 14.88 4.77 -8.86
C PHE A 47 14.59 6.27 -8.90
N VAL A 48 14.68 6.92 -7.75
CA VAL A 48 14.59 8.38 -7.65
C VAL A 48 15.82 9.02 -8.29
N HIS A 49 15.64 10.12 -9.01
CA HIS A 49 16.78 10.91 -9.49
C HIS A 49 17.55 11.50 -8.31
N VAL A 50 18.81 11.11 -8.14
CA VAL A 50 19.71 11.70 -7.14
C VAL A 50 20.49 12.83 -7.81
N ASP A 51 20.38 14.03 -7.25
CA ASP A 51 21.14 15.19 -7.72
C ASP A 51 22.63 14.89 -7.81
N ARG A 52 23.27 15.45 -8.83
CA ARG A 52 24.67 15.15 -9.18
C ARG A 52 25.64 15.34 -8.02
N GLU A 53 25.41 16.32 -7.16
CA GLU A 53 26.25 16.65 -5.99
C GLU A 53 26.12 15.61 -4.87
N ASN A 54 24.96 14.95 -4.78
CA ASN A 54 24.66 13.92 -3.78
C ASN A 54 24.92 12.49 -4.30
N ARG A 55 25.34 12.35 -5.56
CA ARG A 55 25.65 11.06 -6.18
C ARG A 55 26.96 10.52 -5.62
N LYS A 56 26.88 9.49 -4.78
CA LYS A 56 28.06 8.70 -4.40
C LYS A 56 28.53 7.86 -5.61
N ASN A 57 29.84 7.69 -5.75
CA ASN A 57 30.45 6.97 -6.88
C ASN A 57 29.81 5.58 -7.06
N LEU A 58 29.60 5.18 -8.31
CA LEU A 58 28.94 3.93 -8.66
C LEU A 58 29.85 2.75 -8.31
N ASP A 59 29.51 1.99 -7.27
CA ASP A 59 30.15 0.70 -7.01
C ASP A 59 29.86 -0.30 -8.15
N ALA A 60 30.76 -1.29 -8.28
CA ALA A 60 30.94 -2.10 -9.47
C ALA A 60 29.64 -2.70 -10.05
N LYS A 61 29.52 -2.60 -11.39
CA LYS A 61 28.48 -3.32 -12.14
C LYS A 61 28.66 -4.83 -11.95
N SER A 62 27.52 -5.51 -11.82
CA SER A 62 27.33 -6.95 -11.64
C SER A 62 28.39 -7.84 -12.28
N LYS A 63 28.63 -8.97 -11.61
CA LYS A 63 29.33 -10.16 -12.12
C LYS A 63 28.66 -10.71 -13.38
#